data_AF-A0A9D8TSH0-F1
#
_entry.id   AF-A0A9D8TSH0-F1
#
_cell.length_a   1.000
_cell.length_b   1.000
_cell.length_c   1.000
_cell.angle_alpha   90.00
_cell.angle_beta   90.00
_cell.angle_gamma   90.00
#
_symmetry.space_group_name_H-M   'P 1'
#
loop_
_entity.id
_entity.type
_entity.pdbx_description
1 polymer ?
#
loop_
_entity_poly.entity_id
_entity_poly.type
_entity_poly.pdbx_seq_one_letter_code
_entity_poly.pdbx_strand_id
1 'polypeptide(L)'
;MIYCVDLDGTLIQNDMSVTSFFETVIKKPSLLPECYRWHKEGGRAKLKYNIGEIYSFDVEKLKFNTELIDYLNKLAENPENSIYLVSGSTQNIVNRIASRFSFFKEGFGSSINVNLTGKNKLELIKKYFGDSDVCYVGNARVDLKVWEGTSSGMVVSNCESFINRARQVTKIEKVFKKNFARLKHGSI
;
A
#
# COMPACT_ATOMS: atom_id res chain seq x y z
N MET A 1 4.99 -17.21 -8.53
CA MET A 1 4.29 -16.77 -7.29
C MET A 1 4.05 -15.27 -7.37
N ILE A 2 2.90 -14.78 -6.92
CA ILE A 2 2.55 -13.36 -6.97
C ILE A 2 2.61 -12.76 -5.56
N TYR A 3 3.27 -11.61 -5.41
CA TYR A 3 3.37 -10.89 -4.15
C TYR A 3 2.65 -9.56 -4.28
N CYS A 4 1.57 -9.38 -3.51
CA CYS A 4 0.83 -8.13 -3.45
C CYS A 4 1.19 -7.41 -2.15
N VAL A 5 1.88 -6.29 -2.26
CA VAL A 5 2.46 -5.56 -1.14
C VAL A 5 1.61 -4.34 -0.82
N ASP A 6 1.14 -4.22 0.41
CA ASP A 6 0.53 -2.98 0.88
C ASP A 6 1.55 -1.85 1.05
N LEU A 7 1.09 -0.61 0.92
CA LEU A 7 1.93 0.58 1.05
C LEU A 7 1.95 1.10 2.50
N ASP A 8 0.79 1.52 3.00
CA ASP A 8 0.67 2.44 4.13
C ASP A 8 0.88 1.73 5.48
N GLY A 9 1.98 2.05 6.15
CA GLY A 9 2.42 1.34 7.36
C GLY A 9 2.95 -0.07 7.12
N THR A 10 3.11 -0.48 5.86
CA THR A 10 3.65 -1.77 5.42
C THR A 10 5.01 -1.55 4.74
N LEU A 11 5.02 -1.04 3.50
CA LEU A 11 6.23 -0.66 2.77
C LEU A 11 6.81 0.67 3.29
N ILE A 12 5.95 1.64 3.62
CA ILE A 12 6.33 2.95 4.17
C ILE A 12 5.72 3.16 5.55
N GLN A 13 6.28 4.07 6.34
CA GLN A 13 5.76 4.38 7.68
C GLN A 13 4.42 5.12 7.64
N ASN A 14 4.27 6.02 6.67
CA ASN A 14 3.19 7.01 6.61
C ASN A 14 1.89 6.41 6.05
N ASP A 15 0.77 7.02 6.42
CA ASP A 15 -0.50 6.87 5.71
C ASP A 15 -0.62 8.03 4.71
N MET A 16 -0.43 7.74 3.43
CA MET A 16 -0.41 8.75 2.37
C MET A 16 -1.79 9.37 2.13
N SER A 17 -2.90 8.71 2.50
CA SER A 17 -4.22 9.34 2.44
C SER A 17 -4.33 10.48 3.47
N VAL A 18 -3.80 10.26 4.67
CA VAL A 18 -3.82 11.25 5.76
C VAL A 18 -2.78 12.33 5.51
N THR A 19 -1.54 11.94 5.19
CA THR A 19 -0.44 12.87 4.93
C THR A 19 -0.75 13.80 3.77
N SER A 20 -1.24 13.28 2.63
CA SER A 20 -1.58 14.12 1.47
C SER A 20 -2.68 15.14 1.79
N PHE A 21 -3.70 14.75 2.54
CA PHE A 21 -4.78 15.66 2.95
C PHE A 21 -4.25 16.79 3.84
N PHE A 22 -3.58 16.47 4.93
CA PHE A 22 -3.11 17.48 5.88
C PHE A 22 -2.06 18.39 5.27
N GLU A 23 -1.04 17.84 4.60
CA GLU A 23 0.01 18.67 4.01
C GLU A 23 -0.51 19.59 2.91
N THR A 24 -1.52 19.16 2.16
CA THR A 24 -2.14 19.98 1.12
C THR A 24 -3.03 21.08 1.73
N VAL A 25 -3.93 20.71 2.64
CA VAL A 25 -4.91 21.65 3.21
C VAL A 25 -4.24 22.65 4.15
N ILE A 26 -3.23 22.24 4.92
CA ILE A 26 -2.46 23.17 5.78
C ILE A 26 -1.69 24.19 4.95
N LYS A 27 -1.07 23.77 3.83
CA LYS A 27 -0.34 24.68 2.94
C LYS A 27 -1.26 25.57 2.11
N LYS A 28 -2.50 25.11 1.85
CA LYS A 28 -3.49 25.85 1.05
C LYS A 28 -4.89 25.77 1.68
N PRO A 29 -5.15 26.53 2.76
CA PRO A 29 -6.45 26.50 3.46
C PRO A 29 -7.62 26.96 2.58
N SER A 30 -7.35 27.72 1.51
CA SER A 30 -8.36 28.11 0.53
C SER A 30 -8.99 26.94 -0.21
N LEU A 31 -8.45 25.71 -0.12
CA LEU A 31 -9.02 24.49 -0.69
C LEU A 31 -10.16 23.87 0.15
N LEU A 32 -10.44 24.39 1.35
CA LEU A 32 -11.47 23.81 2.23
C LEU A 32 -12.88 23.77 1.58
N PRO A 33 -13.35 24.82 0.87
CA PRO A 33 -14.62 24.77 0.15
C PRO A 33 -14.65 23.68 -0.93
N GLU A 34 -13.57 23.50 -1.69
CA GLU A 34 -13.44 22.46 -2.70
C GLU A 34 -13.42 21.07 -2.07
N CYS A 35 -12.73 20.89 -0.94
CA CYS A 35 -12.73 19.63 -0.20
C CYS A 35 -14.15 19.24 0.22
N TYR A 36 -14.92 20.20 0.74
CA TYR A 36 -16.31 19.98 1.09
C TYR A 36 -17.16 19.63 -0.14
N ARG A 37 -17.00 20.36 -1.24
CA ARG A 37 -17.70 20.11 -2.50
C ARG A 37 -17.39 18.71 -3.06
N TRP A 38 -16.12 18.32 -3.14
CA TRP A 38 -15.71 17.00 -3.61
C TRP A 38 -16.28 15.88 -2.75
N HIS A 39 -16.29 16.07 -1.43
CA HIS A 39 -16.89 15.11 -0.51
C HIS A 39 -18.41 14.99 -0.73
N LYS A 40 -19.12 16.11 -0.92
CA LYS A 40 -20.56 16.10 -1.19
C LYS A 40 -20.91 15.42 -2.51
N GLU A 41 -20.11 15.61 -3.55
CA GLU A 41 -20.38 15.08 -4.89
C GLU A 41 -20.02 13.59 -5.06
N GLY A 42 -19.00 13.09 -4.36
CA GLY A 42 -18.48 11.73 -4.59
C GLY A 42 -17.87 11.07 -3.37
N GLY A 43 -18.18 11.57 -2.18
CA GLY A 43 -17.75 11.00 -0.91
C GLY A 43 -16.25 11.04 -0.69
N ARG A 44 -15.76 10.08 0.10
CA ARG A 44 -14.34 9.99 0.48
C ARG A 44 -13.44 9.65 -0.71
N ALA A 45 -13.92 8.85 -1.67
CA ALA A 45 -13.12 8.44 -2.83
C ALA A 45 -12.76 9.65 -3.71
N LYS A 46 -13.75 10.48 -4.06
CA LYS A 46 -13.55 11.69 -4.86
C LYS A 46 -12.66 12.73 -4.16
N LEU A 47 -12.87 12.93 -2.86
CA LEU A 47 -12.02 13.82 -2.06
C LEU A 47 -10.55 13.36 -2.09
N LYS A 48 -10.29 12.09 -1.77
CA LYS A 48 -8.94 11.53 -1.78
C LYS A 48 -8.30 11.62 -3.15
N TYR A 49 -9.03 11.30 -4.20
CA TYR A 49 -8.56 11.38 -5.58
C TYR A 49 -8.07 12.80 -5.91
N ASN A 50 -8.92 13.81 -5.73
CA ASN A 50 -8.55 15.19 -6.05
C ASN A 50 -7.39 15.72 -5.21
N ILE A 51 -7.31 15.35 -3.93
CA ILE A 51 -6.17 15.69 -3.07
C ILE A 51 -4.89 15.01 -3.57
N GLY A 52 -4.95 13.73 -3.93
CA GLY A 52 -3.80 13.00 -4.44
C GLY A 52 -3.28 13.54 -5.77
N GLU A 53 -4.15 14.07 -6.63
CA GLU A 53 -3.74 14.69 -7.91
C GLU A 53 -2.95 16.00 -7.73
N ILE A 54 -3.28 16.78 -6.70
CA ILE A 54 -2.59 18.05 -6.40
C ILE A 54 -1.44 17.89 -5.40
N TYR A 55 -1.38 16.75 -4.72
CA TYR A 55 -0.37 16.50 -3.69
C TYR A 55 0.99 16.17 -4.32
N SER A 56 1.97 17.01 -4.01
CA SER A 56 3.37 16.74 -4.34
C SER A 56 4.16 16.42 -3.09
N PHE A 57 4.89 15.31 -3.14
CA PHE A 57 5.81 14.87 -2.10
C PHE A 57 7.14 14.43 -2.72
N ASP A 58 8.16 14.35 -1.89
CA ASP A 58 9.45 13.80 -2.28
C ASP A 58 9.55 12.37 -1.76
N VAL A 59 9.57 11.40 -2.68
CA VAL A 59 9.61 9.97 -2.36
C VAL A 59 10.87 9.65 -1.53
N GLU A 60 11.97 10.36 -1.76
CA GLU A 60 13.25 10.17 -1.04
C GLU A 60 13.16 10.54 0.44
N LYS A 61 12.19 11.38 0.82
CA LYS A 61 12.00 11.81 2.21
C LYS A 61 11.18 10.81 3.03
N LEU A 62 10.51 9.86 2.38
CA LEU A 62 9.73 8.82 3.03
C LEU A 62 10.62 7.86 3.80
N LYS A 63 10.07 7.29 4.87
CA LYS A 63 10.71 6.22 5.64
C LYS A 63 10.12 4.89 5.21
N PHE A 64 10.98 3.99 4.76
CA PHE A 64 10.63 2.68 4.25
C PHE A 64 11.01 1.58 5.23
N ASN A 65 10.29 0.46 5.17
CA ASN A 65 10.67 -0.77 5.86
C ASN A 65 11.82 -1.43 5.08
N THR A 66 13.06 -1.18 5.53
CA THR A 66 14.26 -1.64 4.81
C THR A 66 14.37 -3.15 4.80
N GLU A 67 14.00 -3.83 5.89
CA GLU A 67 14.00 -5.29 5.96
C GLU A 67 13.04 -5.91 4.93
N LEU A 68 11.86 -5.31 4.78
CA LEU A 68 10.90 -5.74 3.77
C LEU A 68 11.42 -5.47 2.35
N ILE A 69 12.00 -4.29 2.08
CA ILE A 69 12.56 -3.97 0.76
C ILE A 69 13.66 -4.94 0.39
N ASP A 70 14.62 -5.21 1.28
CA ASP A 70 15.73 -6.14 1.01
C ASP A 70 15.20 -7.54 0.71
N TYR A 71 14.12 -7.94 1.37
CA TYR A 71 13.48 -9.22 1.13
C TYR A 71 12.74 -9.26 -0.22
N LEU A 72 12.00 -8.21 -0.58
CA LEU A 72 11.31 -8.11 -1.88
C LEU A 72 12.31 -8.06 -3.05
N ASN A 73 13.43 -7.36 -2.89
CA ASN A 73 14.54 -7.37 -3.84
C ASN A 73 15.04 -8.80 -4.10
N LYS A 74 15.31 -9.56 -3.03
CA LYS A 74 15.73 -10.97 -3.15
C LYS A 74 14.67 -11.86 -3.77
N LEU A 75 13.38 -11.62 -3.47
CA LEU A 75 12.30 -12.36 -4.13
C LEU A 75 12.26 -12.09 -5.63
N ALA A 76 12.56 -10.87 -6.06
CA ALA A 76 12.55 -10.48 -7.46
C ALA A 76 13.70 -11.07 -8.29
N GLU A 77 14.77 -11.57 -7.64
CA GLU A 77 15.84 -12.31 -8.34
C GLU A 77 15.33 -13.60 -8.99
N ASN A 78 14.21 -14.16 -8.52
CA ASN A 78 13.54 -15.29 -9.16
C ASN A 78 12.56 -14.79 -10.24
N PRO A 79 12.75 -15.13 -11.52
CA PRO A 79 11.90 -14.64 -12.62
C PRO A 79 10.44 -15.11 -12.55
N GLU A 80 10.17 -16.21 -11.84
CA GLU A 80 8.82 -16.73 -11.62
C GLU A 80 8.04 -15.92 -10.56
N ASN A 81 8.71 -15.01 -9.87
CA ASN A 81 8.10 -14.12 -8.91
C ASN A 81 7.66 -12.81 -9.58
N SER A 82 6.47 -12.35 -9.23
CA SER A 82 5.93 -11.07 -9.69
C SER A 82 5.47 -10.27 -8.49
N ILE A 83 5.98 -9.04 -8.34
CA ILE A 83 5.71 -8.20 -7.17
C ILE A 83 4.91 -6.97 -7.63
N TYR A 84 3.82 -6.70 -6.92
CA TYR A 84 2.89 -5.61 -7.20
C TYR A 84 2.65 -4.79 -5.94
N LEU A 85 2.54 -3.47 -6.08
CA LEU A 85 2.12 -2.58 -5.00
C LEU A 85 0.60 -2.46 -5.02
N VAL A 86 -0.10 -2.66 -3.90
CA VAL A 86 -1.57 -2.60 -3.82
C VAL A 86 -2.00 -1.77 -2.61
N SER A 87 -2.48 -0.55 -2.84
CA SER A 87 -2.75 0.42 -1.77
C SER A 87 -4.11 1.13 -1.91
N GLY A 88 -4.66 1.56 -0.77
CA GLY A 88 -5.81 2.44 -0.72
C GLY A 88 -5.49 3.91 -1.02
N SER A 89 -4.22 4.26 -1.18
CA SER A 89 -3.76 5.57 -1.65
C SER A 89 -4.05 5.76 -3.14
N THR A 90 -4.04 7.00 -3.63
CA THR A 90 -4.41 7.29 -5.02
C THR A 90 -3.44 6.67 -6.02
N GLN A 91 -3.92 6.36 -7.22
CA GLN A 91 -3.08 5.78 -8.28
C GLN A 91 -1.82 6.61 -8.57
N ASN A 92 -1.91 7.95 -8.55
CA ASN A 92 -0.76 8.83 -8.69
C ASN A 92 0.34 8.55 -7.65
N ILE A 93 -0.04 8.51 -6.36
CA ILE A 93 0.89 8.26 -5.26
C ILE A 93 1.51 6.87 -5.39
N VAL A 94 0.67 5.87 -5.67
CA VAL A 94 1.10 4.48 -5.85
C VAL A 94 2.09 4.35 -7.00
N ASN A 95 1.81 4.94 -8.17
CA ASN A 95 2.71 4.91 -9.32
C ASN A 95 4.07 5.53 -9.01
N ARG A 96 4.08 6.69 -8.35
CA ARG A 96 5.34 7.39 -8.00
C ARG A 96 6.21 6.61 -7.03
N ILE A 97 5.60 5.87 -6.12
CA ILE A 97 6.34 5.02 -5.17
C ILE A 97 6.76 3.71 -5.84
N ALA A 98 5.88 3.08 -6.62
CA ALA A 98 6.21 1.86 -7.36
C ALA A 98 7.37 2.10 -8.33
N SER A 99 7.38 3.22 -9.06
CA SER A 99 8.43 3.57 -10.03
C SER A 99 9.80 3.79 -9.40
N ARG A 100 9.88 3.96 -8.07
CA ARG A 100 11.15 4.05 -7.35
C ARG A 100 11.85 2.69 -7.26
N PHE A 101 11.11 1.58 -7.38
CA PHE A 101 11.67 0.25 -7.22
C PHE A 101 11.54 -0.59 -8.50
N SER A 102 12.66 -1.11 -8.98
CA SER A 102 12.71 -1.93 -10.20
C SER A 102 11.98 -3.27 -10.07
N PHE A 103 11.79 -3.77 -8.85
CA PHE A 103 11.10 -5.05 -8.61
C PHE A 103 9.58 -4.98 -8.69
N PHE A 104 8.97 -3.80 -8.62
CA PHE A 104 7.52 -3.69 -8.82
C PHE A 104 7.20 -3.73 -10.32
N LYS A 105 6.38 -4.70 -10.73
CA LYS A 105 5.87 -4.76 -12.09
C LYS A 105 4.84 -3.66 -12.36
N GLU A 106 3.94 -3.45 -11.40
CA GLU A 106 2.89 -2.44 -11.47
C GLU A 106 2.41 -2.09 -10.06
N GLY A 107 1.77 -0.93 -9.92
CA GLY A 107 1.08 -0.52 -8.71
C GLY A 107 -0.42 -0.31 -8.96
N PHE A 108 -1.25 -0.72 -8.00
CA PHE A 108 -2.70 -0.54 -8.00
C PHE A 108 -3.09 0.37 -6.84
N GLY A 109 -3.69 1.51 -7.19
CA GLY A 109 -4.19 2.50 -6.24
C GLY A 109 -5.71 2.69 -6.33
N SER A 110 -6.23 3.48 -5.39
CA SER A 110 -7.59 3.99 -5.44
C SER A 110 -7.80 4.91 -6.65
N SER A 111 -8.98 4.79 -7.26
CA SER A 111 -9.48 5.69 -8.30
C SER A 111 -10.53 6.64 -7.73
N ILE A 112 -11.05 7.54 -8.57
CA ILE A 112 -12.14 8.46 -8.19
C ILE A 112 -13.41 7.73 -7.71
N ASN A 113 -13.64 6.51 -8.22
CA ASN A 113 -14.86 5.73 -7.95
C ASN A 113 -14.62 4.59 -6.95
N VAL A 114 -13.38 4.14 -6.77
CA VAL A 114 -13.05 2.94 -5.98
C VAL A 114 -11.99 3.27 -4.94
N ASN A 115 -12.35 3.12 -3.65
CA ASN A 115 -11.41 3.15 -2.54
C ASN A 115 -10.83 1.74 -2.30
N LEU A 116 -9.58 1.52 -2.71
CA LEU A 116 -8.94 0.20 -2.77
C LEU A 116 -8.44 -0.25 -1.39
N THR A 117 -9.37 -0.60 -0.50
CA THR A 117 -9.10 -1.05 0.88
C THR A 117 -9.84 -2.34 1.20
N GLY A 118 -9.28 -3.17 2.09
CA GLY A 118 -9.91 -4.40 2.59
C GLY A 118 -10.49 -5.26 1.47
N LYS A 119 -11.83 -5.42 1.45
CA LYS A 119 -12.55 -6.24 0.45
C LYS A 119 -12.25 -5.83 -1.00
N ASN A 120 -12.15 -4.53 -1.28
CA ASN A 120 -11.88 -4.05 -2.64
C ASN A 120 -10.49 -4.46 -3.13
N LYS A 121 -9.50 -4.56 -2.23
CA LYS A 121 -8.17 -5.10 -2.57
C LYS A 121 -8.27 -6.57 -2.94
N LEU A 122 -8.99 -7.36 -2.14
CA LEU A 122 -9.18 -8.78 -2.43
C LEU A 122 -9.91 -8.99 -3.77
N GLU A 123 -10.95 -8.23 -4.04
CA GLU A 123 -11.68 -8.29 -5.32
C GLU A 123 -10.78 -7.91 -6.50
N LEU A 124 -9.92 -6.89 -6.35
CA LEU A 124 -8.93 -6.55 -7.37
C LEU A 124 -7.90 -7.68 -7.58
N ILE A 125 -7.38 -8.25 -6.50
CA ILE A 125 -6.41 -9.36 -6.55
C ILE A 125 -7.03 -10.55 -7.29
N LYS A 126 -8.24 -10.97 -6.91
CA LYS A 126 -8.95 -12.07 -7.59
C LYS A 126 -9.24 -11.78 -9.05
N LYS A 127 -9.63 -10.55 -9.37
CA LYS A 127 -9.92 -10.14 -10.75
C LYS A 127 -8.68 -10.15 -11.63
N TYR A 128 -7.55 -9.65 -11.14
CA TYR A 128 -6.34 -9.47 -11.95
C TYR A 128 -5.50 -10.75 -12.02
N PHE A 129 -5.44 -11.52 -10.93
CA PHE A 129 -4.55 -12.68 -10.82
C PHE A 129 -5.27 -14.04 -10.94
N GLY A 130 -6.61 -14.05 -10.95
CA GLY A 130 -7.40 -15.27 -11.09
C GLY A 130 -7.06 -16.30 -10.01
N ASP A 131 -6.78 -17.52 -10.44
CA ASP A 131 -6.44 -18.65 -9.57
C ASP A 131 -4.94 -18.77 -9.25
N SER A 132 -4.13 -17.75 -9.57
CA SER A 132 -2.70 -17.76 -9.25
C SER A 132 -2.47 -17.78 -7.75
N ASP A 133 -1.36 -18.40 -7.33
CA ASP A 133 -0.92 -18.30 -5.93
C ASP A 133 -0.45 -16.88 -5.60
N VAL A 134 -1.13 -16.28 -4.63
CA VAL A 134 -0.87 -14.91 -4.15
C VAL A 134 -0.43 -14.95 -2.68
N CYS A 135 0.68 -14.28 -2.40
CA CYS A 135 1.09 -13.90 -1.05
C CYS A 135 0.83 -12.40 -0.83
N TYR A 136 -0.03 -12.07 0.14
CA TYR A 136 -0.31 -10.67 0.47
C TYR A 136 0.51 -10.18 1.67
N VAL A 137 1.16 -9.03 1.52
CA VAL A 137 1.94 -8.38 2.57
C VAL A 137 1.15 -7.20 3.13
N GLY A 138 0.89 -7.20 4.44
CA GLY A 138 0.09 -6.16 5.09
C GLY A 138 0.41 -5.99 6.58
N ASN A 139 -0.20 -5.00 7.21
CA ASN A 139 0.15 -4.55 8.56
C ASN A 139 -1.05 -4.32 9.49
N ALA A 140 -2.28 -4.40 8.99
CA ALA A 140 -3.46 -3.88 9.67
C ALA A 140 -4.62 -4.88 9.72
N ARG A 141 -5.58 -4.62 10.61
CA ARG A 141 -6.77 -5.49 10.76
C ARG A 141 -7.59 -5.62 9.48
N VAL A 142 -7.60 -4.58 8.63
CA VAL A 142 -8.30 -4.61 7.34
C VAL A 142 -7.69 -5.63 6.38
N ASP A 143 -6.41 -5.98 6.55
CA ASP A 143 -5.69 -6.95 5.73
C ASP A 143 -6.09 -8.40 6.04
N LEU A 144 -6.68 -8.65 7.22
CA LEU A 144 -7.25 -9.97 7.54
C LEU A 144 -8.26 -10.40 6.46
N LYS A 145 -9.04 -9.45 5.92
CA LYS A 145 -9.97 -9.74 4.82
C LYS A 145 -9.30 -10.05 3.50
N VAL A 146 -8.08 -9.57 3.27
CA VAL A 146 -7.31 -9.91 2.08
C VAL A 146 -6.69 -11.29 2.24
N TRP A 147 -6.08 -11.56 3.41
CA TRP A 147 -5.49 -12.85 3.73
C TRP A 147 -6.49 -14.01 3.69
N GLU A 148 -7.77 -13.79 4.01
CA GLU A 148 -8.84 -14.79 3.88
C GLU A 148 -8.96 -15.35 2.44
N GLY A 149 -8.48 -14.62 1.43
CA GLY A 149 -8.62 -15.00 0.02
C GLY A 149 -7.31 -15.06 -0.76
N THR A 150 -6.16 -15.14 -0.09
CA THR A 150 -4.84 -15.34 -0.71
C THR A 150 -4.17 -16.60 -0.19
N SER A 151 -3.37 -17.27 -1.02
CA SER A 151 -2.71 -18.55 -0.70
C SER A 151 -1.81 -18.47 0.54
N SER A 152 -1.16 -17.33 0.75
CA SER A 152 -0.37 -17.06 1.95
C SER A 152 -0.29 -15.56 2.25
N GLY A 153 0.44 -15.22 3.31
CA GLY A 153 0.66 -13.83 3.69
C GLY A 153 1.99 -13.58 4.38
N MET A 154 2.37 -12.31 4.42
CA MET A 154 3.45 -11.80 5.26
C MET A 154 2.95 -10.62 6.07
N VAL A 155 3.40 -10.53 7.32
CA VAL A 155 2.87 -9.56 8.29
C VAL A 155 3.94 -8.54 8.66
N VAL A 156 3.62 -7.25 8.60
CA VAL A 156 4.47 -6.17 9.14
C VAL A 156 3.89 -5.72 10.48
N SER A 157 4.42 -6.22 11.59
CA SER A 157 3.89 -5.93 12.93
C SER A 157 4.90 -6.23 14.04
N ASN A 158 4.81 -5.48 15.15
CA ASN A 158 5.49 -5.79 16.41
C ASN A 158 4.51 -6.36 17.47
N CYS A 159 3.24 -6.59 17.09
CA CYS A 159 2.17 -7.00 17.99
C CYS A 159 1.86 -8.49 17.82
N GLU A 160 2.24 -9.30 18.80
CA GLU A 160 2.12 -10.76 18.73
C GLU A 160 0.67 -11.24 18.65
N SER A 161 -0.26 -10.57 19.33
CA SER A 161 -1.68 -10.92 19.25
C SER A 161 -2.25 -10.71 17.84
N PHE A 162 -1.79 -9.68 17.12
CA PHE A 162 -2.18 -9.47 15.73
C PHE A 162 -1.53 -10.50 14.79
N ILE A 163 -0.25 -10.82 15.00
CA ILE A 163 0.46 -11.85 14.20
C ILE A 163 -0.24 -13.21 14.35
N ASN A 164 -0.59 -13.59 15.58
CA ASN A 164 -1.32 -14.83 15.84
C ASN A 164 -2.71 -14.83 15.19
N ARG A 165 -3.39 -13.69 15.17
CA ARG A 165 -4.65 -13.57 14.44
C ARG A 165 -4.48 -13.72 12.93
N ALA A 166 -3.41 -13.20 12.34
CA ALA A 166 -3.11 -13.41 10.92
C ALA A 166 -2.82 -14.89 10.60
N ARG A 167 -2.07 -15.59 11.47
CA ARG A 167 -1.80 -17.04 11.36
C ARG A 167 -3.06 -17.91 11.42
N GLN A 168 -4.13 -17.45 12.07
CA GLN A 168 -5.42 -18.14 12.08
C GLN A 168 -6.19 -18.00 10.77
N VAL A 169 -5.84 -17.01 9.93
CA VAL A 169 -6.57 -16.68 8.70
C VAL A 169 -5.89 -17.25 7.46
N THR A 170 -4.56 -17.22 7.40
CA THR A 170 -3.79 -17.74 6.27
C THR A 170 -2.43 -18.25 6.73
N LYS A 171 -1.73 -18.99 5.85
CA LYS A 171 -0.34 -19.37 6.08
C LYS A 171 0.54 -18.11 6.08
N ILE A 172 1.19 -17.83 7.21
CA ILE A 172 2.13 -16.70 7.31
C ILE A 172 3.55 -17.18 7.02
N GLU A 173 4.10 -16.77 5.87
CA GLU A 173 5.44 -17.14 5.43
C GLU A 173 6.54 -16.40 6.20
N LYS A 174 6.28 -15.13 6.53
CA LYS A 174 7.26 -14.27 7.21
C LYS A 174 6.59 -13.14 7.99
N VAL A 175 7.23 -12.74 9.07
CA VAL A 175 6.87 -11.55 9.85
C VAL A 175 8.04 -10.57 9.82
N PHE A 176 7.74 -9.31 9.54
CA PHE A 176 8.68 -8.19 9.54
C PHE A 176 8.35 -7.26 10.69
N LYS A 177 9.39 -6.69 11.30
CA LYS A 177 9.21 -5.66 12.33
C LYS A 177 8.85 -4.33 11.68
N LYS A 178 8.16 -3.47 12.44
CA LYS A 178 7.92 -2.07 12.06
C LYS A 178 9.17 -1.23 12.30
N ASN A 179 10.20 -1.45 11.48
CA ASN A 179 11.45 -0.67 11.50
C ASN A 179 11.54 0.16 10.21
N PHE A 180 11.34 1.47 10.33
CA PHE A 180 11.26 2.37 9.17
C PHE A 180 12.42 3.37 9.17
N ALA A 181 13.17 3.39 8.07
CA ALA A 181 14.31 4.29 7.88
C ALA A 181 14.24 4.96 6.50
N ARG A 182 14.89 6.11 6.36
CA ARG A 182 15.10 6.71 5.04
C ARG A 182 16.12 5.89 4.28
N LEU A 183 15.86 5.64 3.00
CA LEU A 183 16.84 5.02 2.12
C LEU A 183 17.95 6.03 1.81
N LYS A 184 19.17 5.55 1.67
CA LYS A 184 20.28 6.40 1.22
C LYS A 184 20.04 6.74 -0.26
N HIS A 185 20.44 7.94 -0.66
CA HIS A 185 20.34 8.38 -2.04
C HIS A 185 21.07 7.39 -2.96
N GLY A 186 20.40 6.89 -4.00
CA GLY A 186 20.94 5.89 -4.94
C GLY A 186 20.89 4.43 -4.48
N SER A 187 20.28 4.12 -3.33
CA SER A 187 19.94 2.74 -2.96
C SER A 187 18.55 2.42 -3.52
N ILE A 188 18.52 1.74 -4.67
CA ILE A 188 17.60 0.70 -5.20
C ILE A 188 18.01 0.44 -6.65
#